data_AF-A0A1H6IH51-F1
#
_entry.id   AF-A0A1H6IH51-F1
#
_cell.length_a   1.000
_cell.length_b   1.000
_cell.length_c   1.000
_cell.angle_alpha   90.00
_cell.angle_beta   90.00
_cell.angle_gamma   90.00
#
_symmetry.space_group_name_H-M   'P 1'
#
loop_
_entity.id
_entity.type
_entity.pdbx_description
1 polymer ?
#
loop_
_entity_poly.entity_id
_entity_poly.type
_entity_poly.pdbx_seq_one_letter_code
_entity_poly.pdbx_strand_id
1 'polypeptide(L)' 'MFGIALSAFMLFFGIFLKLTKNPGFAQNKKFAWIFIAIGTLSLIFKILNYK' A
#
# COMPACT_ATOMS: atom_id res chain seq x y z
N MET A 1 -4.98 -16.99 -1.42
CA MET A 1 -5.78 -16.08 -0.57
C MET A 1 -4.94 -15.09 0.24
N PHE A 2 -3.82 -15.50 0.85
CA PHE A 2 -2.95 -14.64 1.69
C PHE A 2 -2.48 -13.32 1.04
N GLY A 3 -1.87 -13.33 -0.13
CA GLY A 3 -1.30 -12.07 -0.66
C GLY A 3 -2.29 -11.09 -1.31
N ILE A 4 -3.58 -11.44 -1.47
CA ILE A 4 -4.62 -10.43 -1.83
C ILE A 4 -4.98 -9.65 -0.55
N ALA A 5 -5.13 -10.36 0.57
CA ALA A 5 -5.31 -9.72 1.87
C ALA A 5 -4.09 -8.84 2.22
N LEU A 6 -2.86 -9.31 1.93
CA LEU A 6 -1.64 -8.54 2.15
C LEU A 6 -1.57 -7.27 1.29
N SER A 7 -1.93 -7.35 0.00
CA SER A 7 -1.94 -6.16 -0.88
C SER A 7 -3.01 -5.15 -0.46
N ALA A 8 -4.18 -5.63 -0.03
CA ALA A 8 -5.23 -4.78 0.55
C ALA A 8 -4.74 -4.09 1.82
N PHE A 9 -4.05 -4.80 2.70
CA PHE A 9 -3.46 -4.23 3.92
C PHE A 9 -2.39 -3.17 3.62
N MET A 10 -1.49 -3.42 2.65
CA MET A 10 -0.48 -2.45 2.24
C MET A 10 -1.09 -1.18 1.61
N LEU A 11 -2.14 -1.33 0.81
CA LEU A 11 -2.88 -0.20 0.25
C LEU A 11 -3.56 0.62 1.33
N PHE A 12 -4.26 -0.05 2.25
CA PHE A 12 -4.95 0.61 3.37
C PHE A 12 -3.96 1.35 4.27
N PHE A 13 -2.81 0.73 4.57
CA PHE A 13 -1.75 1.33 5.37
C PHE A 13 -1.09 2.52 4.65
N GLY A 14 -0.85 2.42 3.34
CA GLY A 14 -0.35 3.52 2.53
C GLY A 14 -1.31 4.72 2.47
N ILE A 15 -2.61 4.46 2.33
CA ILE A 15 -3.65 5.49 2.38
C ILE A 15 -3.73 6.11 3.78
N PHE A 16 -3.68 5.29 4.84
CA PHE A 16 -3.69 5.75 6.23
C PHE A 16 -2.50 6.66 6.55
N LEU A 17 -1.30 6.31 6.11
CA LEU A 17 -0.10 7.14 6.24
C LEU A 17 -0.22 8.46 5.46
N LYS A 18 -0.87 8.44 4.30
CA LYS A 18 -1.13 9.65 3.50
C LYS A 18 -2.16 10.56 4.18
N LEU A 19 -3.22 9.99 4.76
CA LEU A 19 -4.31 10.71 5.41
C LEU A 19 -3.90 11.28 6.78
N THR A 20 -3.01 10.58 7.49
CA THR A 20 -2.50 10.99 8.80
C THR A 20 -1.71 12.31 8.70
N LYS A 21 -2.16 13.33 9.43
CA LYS A 21 -1.52 14.66 9.52
C LYS A 21 -0.60 14.82 10.74
N ASN A 22 -0.22 13.72 11.37
CA ASN A 22 0.65 13.75 12.54
C ASN A 22 2.11 14.10 12.11
N PRO A 23 2.73 15.15 12.66
CA PRO A 23 4.08 15.60 12.29
C PRO A 23 5.16 14.54 12.47
N GLY A 24 4.99 13.57 13.39
CA GLY A 24 5.89 12.42 13.53
C GLY A 24 5.94 11.50 12.31
N PHE A 25 4.97 11.59 11.40
CA PHE A 25 4.91 10.84 10.14
C PHE A 25 5.23 11.69 8.91
N ALA A 26 5.68 12.95 9.06
CA ALA A 26 5.98 13.84 7.94
C ALA A 26 7.08 13.28 7.01
N GLN A 27 8.08 12.59 7.57
CA GLN A 27 9.09 11.86 6.81
C GLN A 27 8.50 10.61 6.13
N ASN A 28 7.61 9.91 6.84
CA ASN A 28 6.94 8.69 6.36
C ASN A 28 5.87 8.95 5.29
N LYS A 29 5.41 10.19 5.09
CA LYS A 29 4.50 10.56 3.99
C LYS A 29 5.11 10.34 2.60
N LYS A 30 6.43 10.49 2.45
CA LYS A 30 7.12 10.13 1.19
C LYS A 30 7.11 8.61 0.96
N PHE A 31 7.25 7.84 2.04
CA PHE A 31 7.17 6.37 2.00
C PHE A 31 5.74 5.84 1.80
N ALA A 32 4.71 6.60 2.19
CA ALA A 32 3.32 6.25 1.94
C ALA A 32 3.04 5.97 0.46
N TRP A 33 3.64 6.74 -0.45
CA TRP A 33 3.50 6.51 -1.89
C TRP A 33 4.13 5.18 -2.32
N ILE A 34 5.25 4.78 -1.72
CA ILE A 34 5.93 3.51 -2.01
C ILE A 34 5.04 2.33 -1.59
N PHE A 35 4.41 2.41 -0.41
CA PHE A 35 3.46 1.39 0.04
C PHE A 35 2.23 1.29 -0.88
N ILE A 36 1.70 2.43 -1.33
CA ILE A 36 0.58 2.46 -2.30
C ILE A 36 1.02 1.87 -3.64
N ALA A 37 2.20 2.23 -4.13
CA ALA A 37 2.75 1.73 -5.40
C ALA A 37 2.97 0.22 -5.37
N ILE A 38 3.67 -0.30 -4.33
CA ILE A 38 3.91 -1.73 -4.16
C ILE A 38 2.60 -2.49 -3.96
N GLY A 39 1.69 -1.98 -3.14
CA GLY A 39 0.38 -2.59 -2.93
C GLY A 39 -0.42 -2.69 -4.24
N THR A 40 -0.41 -1.65 -5.06
CA THR A 40 -1.10 -1.61 -6.36
C THR A 40 -0.44 -2.55 -7.37
N LEU A 41 0.89 -2.51 -7.49
CA LEU A 41 1.67 -3.40 -8.35
C LEU A 41 1.46 -4.86 -7.98
N SER A 42 1.49 -5.19 -6.70
CA SER A 42 1.25 -6.54 -6.21
C SER A 42 -0.16 -7.02 -6.55
N LEU A 43 -1.17 -6.16 -6.42
CA LEU A 43 -2.57 -6.48 -6.74
C LEU A 43 -2.75 -6.70 -8.26
N ILE A 44 -2.21 -5.83 -9.10
CA ILE A 44 -2.23 -5.95 -10.56
C ILE A 44 -1.49 -7.21 -11.01
N PHE A 45 -0.27 -7.43 -10.51
CA PHE A 45 0.53 -8.61 -10.84
C PHE A 45 -0.21 -9.88 -10.46
N LYS A 46 -0.90 -9.88 -9.32
CA LYS A 46 -1.67 -11.03 -8.87
C LYS A 46 -2.93 -11.28 -9.68
N ILE A 47 -3.59 -10.22 -10.18
CA ILE A 47 -4.73 -10.33 -11.10
C ILE A 47 -4.28 -10.85 -12.47
N LEU A 48 -3.18 -10.30 -13.01
CA LEU A 48 -2.66 -10.69 -14.33
C LEU A 48 -2.05 -12.09 -14.35
N ASN A 49 -1.46 -12.51 -13.23
CA ASN A 49 -0.85 -13.83 -13.07
C ASN A 49 -1.79 -14.81 -12.35
N TYR A 50 -3.06 -14.43 -12.13
CA TYR A 50 -4.11 -15.35 -11.69
C TYR A 50 -4.52 -16.19 -12.89
N LYS A 51 -3.76 -17.27 -13.14
CA LYS A 51 -4.16 -18.35 -14.04
C LYS A 51 -4.82 -19.46 -13.24
#